data_AF-A0A6C0KGH1-F1
#
_entry.id   AF-A0A6C0KGH1-F1
#
_cell.length_a   1.000
_cell.length_b   1.000
_cell.length_c   1.000
_cell.angle_alpha   90.00
_cell.angle_beta   90.00
_cell.angle_gamma   90.00
#
_symmetry.space_group_name_H-M   'P 1'
#
loop_
_entity.id
_entity.type
_entity.pdbx_description
1 polymer ?
#
loop_
_entity_poly.entity_id
_entity_poly.type
_entity_poly.pdbx_seq_one_letter_code
_entity_poly.pdbx_strand_id
1 'polypeptide(L)'
;MKIQKGGVRLSDTYLKDKPDGTLGTATDFFILNSTFKILTNNSISCITLIATLNNGVMSPFQSMRSYNINNYVNQLLLKIFITNENKGWYVIPGRPNYGGIEITSFSNFHSEIERNIDIYKMSISSDDSLLDGICPAIINSTTITHLGSIQEIVNFSEEIGNSGLKEILGAFNKINREYNPTSPNSISIIVMEFMNGFDTAFNVLNNMVSVSNDKITIDKDRFNFLMTIVQYEFRRLNKFGYSHGDAHLHNIMLDPNYQYFTRSGKKHALGRAIIIDFGRSRKLTDQEMASVKSDENFCKKEIEKTILGNSLSKYEKSRFPSDINIQFIPTSDLQWIINQRSLYVNDITIPNLRKMLRLTADDDIKRYIIDRIIPSQHLYKLKLGGTINSDIMGAINNENEKNRKGNKSRYSKSKKTKKNKISSTKQVE
;
A
#
# COMPACT_ATOMS: atom_id res chain seq x y z
N MET A 1 -17.95 3.33 -6.11
CA MET A 1 -16.65 3.64 -5.46
C MET A 1 -15.71 4.20 -6.51
N LYS A 2 -15.03 5.34 -6.28
CA LYS A 2 -14.01 5.84 -7.23
C LYS A 2 -12.74 5.02 -7.05
N ILE A 3 -12.38 4.23 -8.06
CA ILE A 3 -11.15 3.42 -8.07
C ILE A 3 -9.93 4.35 -7.94
N GLN A 4 -8.99 3.96 -7.07
CA GLN A 4 -7.78 4.71 -6.79
C GLN A 4 -6.85 4.75 -8.01
N LYS A 5 -6.35 5.94 -8.37
CA LYS A 5 -5.35 6.13 -9.44
C LYS A 5 -3.94 6.20 -8.85
N GLY A 6 -3.55 5.16 -8.11
CA GLY A 6 -2.27 5.06 -7.41
C GLY A 6 -1.52 3.79 -7.78
N GLY A 7 -0.19 3.81 -7.71
CA GLY A 7 0.69 2.64 -7.86
C GLY A 7 0.89 2.16 -9.28
N VAL A 8 -0.17 2.14 -10.09
CA VAL A 8 -0.14 1.78 -11.50
C VAL A 8 -0.93 2.76 -12.37
N ARG A 9 -0.58 2.82 -13.65
CA ARG A 9 -1.37 3.46 -14.70
C ARG A 9 -1.58 2.48 -15.84
N LEU A 10 -2.57 2.75 -16.69
CA LEU A 10 -2.69 2.05 -17.97
C LEU A 10 -1.49 2.36 -18.85
N SER A 11 -0.93 1.34 -19.49
CA SER A 11 0.19 1.49 -20.40
C SER A 11 -0.26 2.19 -21.68
N ASP A 12 0.62 3.01 -22.24
CA ASP A 12 0.33 3.75 -23.48
C ASP A 12 0.05 2.77 -24.64
N THR A 13 0.69 1.61 -24.63
CA THR A 13 0.45 0.55 -25.62
C THR A 13 -0.93 -0.07 -25.48
N TYR A 14 -1.37 -0.36 -24.26
CA TYR A 14 -2.72 -0.87 -24.03
C TYR A 14 -3.80 0.13 -24.46
N LEU A 15 -3.59 1.42 -24.16
CA LEU A 15 -4.52 2.48 -24.59
C LEU A 15 -4.50 2.72 -26.10
N LYS A 16 -3.39 2.45 -26.78
CA LYS A 16 -3.33 2.49 -28.24
C LYS A 16 -4.20 1.41 -28.87
N ASP A 17 -4.17 0.21 -28.31
CA ASP A 17 -4.94 -0.95 -28.81
C ASP A 17 -6.40 -0.91 -28.34
N LYS A 18 -6.66 -0.32 -27.16
CA LYS A 18 -7.98 -0.14 -26.55
C LYS A 18 -8.16 1.31 -26.06
N PRO A 19 -8.52 2.25 -26.94
CA PRO A 19 -8.65 3.68 -26.61
C PRO A 19 -9.68 3.99 -25.52
N ASP A 20 -10.71 3.16 -25.38
CA ASP A 20 -11.74 3.20 -24.35
C ASP A 20 -11.39 2.33 -23.11
N GLY A 21 -10.16 1.81 -23.06
CA GLY A 21 -9.68 0.95 -22.00
C GLY A 21 -9.83 1.58 -20.62
N THR A 22 -10.48 0.84 -19.72
CA THR A 22 -10.64 1.21 -18.31
C THR A 22 -9.77 0.34 -17.42
N LEU A 23 -9.55 0.76 -16.16
CA LEU A 23 -8.89 -0.08 -15.15
C LEU A 23 -9.57 -1.44 -15.02
N GLY A 24 -10.90 -1.50 -15.06
CA GLY A 24 -11.66 -2.77 -15.02
C GLY A 24 -11.28 -3.69 -16.18
N THR A 25 -11.43 -3.22 -17.43
CA THR A 25 -11.11 -4.03 -18.62
C THR A 25 -9.63 -4.45 -18.68
N ALA A 26 -8.73 -3.61 -18.17
CA ALA A 26 -7.31 -3.90 -18.08
C ALA A 26 -7.02 -4.95 -17.00
N THR A 27 -7.70 -4.89 -15.85
CA THR A 27 -7.63 -5.92 -14.82
C THR A 27 -8.15 -7.24 -15.38
N ASP A 28 -9.30 -7.25 -16.04
CA ASP A 28 -9.85 -8.48 -16.64
C ASP A 28 -8.89 -9.09 -17.66
N PHE A 29 -8.34 -8.26 -18.56
CA PHE A 29 -7.30 -8.69 -19.50
C PHE A 29 -6.10 -9.31 -18.77
N PHE A 30 -5.60 -8.65 -17.73
CA PHE A 30 -4.47 -9.15 -16.95
C PHE A 30 -4.76 -10.54 -16.36
N ILE A 31 -5.91 -10.67 -15.69
CA ILE A 31 -6.33 -11.89 -14.99
C ILE A 31 -6.53 -13.05 -15.97
N LEU A 32 -7.19 -12.80 -17.11
CA LEU A 32 -7.43 -13.81 -18.15
C LEU A 32 -6.14 -14.30 -18.83
N ASN A 33 -5.05 -13.52 -18.77
CA ASN A 33 -3.77 -13.84 -19.40
C ASN A 33 -2.68 -14.17 -18.37
N SER A 34 -3.05 -14.60 -17.17
CA SER A 34 -2.11 -14.89 -16.07
C SER A 34 -2.12 -16.35 -15.65
N THR A 35 -0.99 -16.78 -15.08
CA THR A 35 -0.92 -17.92 -14.16
C THR A 35 -1.07 -17.46 -12.73
N PHE A 36 -1.46 -18.35 -11.81
CA PHE A 36 -1.68 -18.01 -10.40
C PHE A 36 -0.81 -18.85 -9.48
N LYS A 37 -0.40 -18.27 -8.35
CA LYS A 37 0.29 -18.96 -7.26
C LYS A 37 -0.32 -18.51 -5.95
N ILE A 38 -0.58 -19.43 -5.02
CA ILE A 38 -0.90 -19.05 -3.64
C ILE A 38 0.34 -18.40 -3.02
N LEU A 39 0.21 -17.13 -2.63
CA LEU A 39 1.23 -16.45 -1.82
C LEU A 39 1.09 -16.89 -0.36
N THR A 40 -0.13 -16.83 0.16
CA THR A 40 -0.45 -17.30 1.50
C THR A 40 -1.90 -17.75 1.59
N ASN A 41 -2.11 -18.91 2.18
CA ASN A 41 -3.41 -19.40 2.64
C ASN A 41 -3.52 -19.35 4.17
N ASN A 42 -2.59 -18.67 4.85
CA ASN A 42 -2.54 -18.54 6.30
C ASN A 42 -3.36 -17.36 6.84
N SER A 43 -3.94 -16.48 6.00
CA SER A 43 -4.77 -15.38 6.51
C SER A 43 -6.12 -15.90 7.03
N ILE A 44 -6.59 -15.37 8.15
CA ILE A 44 -7.83 -15.82 8.79
C ILE A 44 -9.05 -15.62 7.88
N SER A 45 -9.11 -14.49 7.16
CA SER A 45 -10.29 -14.00 6.44
C SER A 45 -10.19 -14.08 4.93
N CYS A 46 -9.00 -14.36 4.39
CA CYS A 46 -8.79 -14.38 2.95
C CYS A 46 -7.73 -15.40 2.53
N ILE A 47 -7.70 -15.63 1.22
CA ILE A 47 -6.61 -16.33 0.54
C ILE A 47 -5.97 -15.33 -0.41
N THR A 48 -4.63 -15.29 -0.39
CA THR A 48 -3.87 -14.33 -1.18
C THR A 48 -3.16 -15.06 -2.32
N LEU A 49 -3.43 -14.62 -3.54
CA LEU A 49 -2.81 -15.14 -4.76
C LEU A 49 -1.91 -14.09 -5.41
N ILE A 50 -0.88 -14.55 -6.11
CA ILE A 50 -0.15 -13.76 -7.10
C ILE A 50 -0.61 -14.21 -8.48
N ALA A 51 -1.18 -13.29 -9.25
CA ALA A 51 -1.39 -13.46 -10.68
C ALA A 51 -0.14 -12.99 -11.41
N THR A 52 0.48 -13.85 -12.21
CA THR A 52 1.67 -13.54 -13.02
C THR A 52 1.30 -13.64 -14.49
N LEU A 53 1.49 -12.55 -15.22
CA LEU A 53 1.17 -12.47 -16.64
C LEU A 53 1.99 -13.48 -17.45
N ASN A 54 1.36 -14.17 -18.40
CA ASN A 54 1.99 -15.19 -19.22
C ASN A 54 3.11 -14.60 -20.09
N ASN A 55 4.14 -15.41 -20.36
CA ASN A 55 5.27 -15.02 -21.21
C ASN A 55 4.79 -14.53 -22.58
N GLY A 56 5.33 -13.39 -23.04
CA GLY A 56 4.98 -12.78 -24.32
C GLY A 56 3.72 -11.91 -24.30
N VAL A 57 2.92 -11.95 -23.23
CA VAL A 57 1.78 -11.04 -23.08
C VAL A 57 2.28 -9.70 -22.52
N MET A 58 1.92 -8.61 -23.19
CA MET A 58 2.28 -7.26 -22.75
C MET A 58 1.35 -6.80 -21.64
N SER A 59 1.92 -6.24 -20.57
CA SER A 59 1.11 -5.78 -19.46
C SER A 59 0.27 -4.54 -19.82
N PRO A 60 -1.01 -4.52 -19.43
CA PRO A 60 -1.84 -3.32 -19.53
C PRO A 60 -1.46 -2.27 -18.49
N PHE A 61 -0.59 -2.59 -17.54
CA PHE A 61 -0.22 -1.72 -16.42
C PHE A 61 1.26 -1.35 -16.43
N GLN A 62 1.54 -0.11 -16.05
CA GLN A 62 2.87 0.42 -15.78
C GLN A 62 2.93 0.97 -14.36
N SER A 63 4.02 0.70 -13.64
CA SER A 63 4.17 1.18 -12.27
C SER A 63 4.42 2.68 -12.22
N MET A 64 3.92 3.32 -11.17
CA MET A 64 4.15 4.71 -10.83
C MET A 64 5.08 4.87 -9.62
N ARG A 65 5.62 3.78 -9.08
CA ARG A 65 6.59 3.83 -7.97
C ARG A 65 7.92 4.41 -8.41
N SER A 66 8.60 5.10 -7.51
CA SER A 66 9.75 5.94 -7.84
C SER A 66 10.89 5.17 -8.54
N TYR A 67 11.21 3.96 -8.08
CA TYR A 67 12.28 3.13 -8.65
C TYR A 67 11.89 2.42 -9.95
N ASN A 68 10.60 2.08 -10.11
CA ASN A 68 10.09 1.26 -11.22
C ASN A 68 9.19 2.07 -12.16
N ILE A 69 9.38 3.38 -12.24
CA ILE A 69 8.44 4.26 -12.95
C ILE A 69 8.39 3.91 -14.45
N ASN A 70 7.19 3.62 -14.94
CA ASN A 70 6.89 3.11 -16.30
C ASN A 70 7.35 1.69 -16.61
N ASN A 71 7.95 0.96 -15.66
CA ASN A 71 8.18 -0.45 -15.87
C ASN A 71 6.83 -1.17 -15.92
N TYR A 72 6.71 -2.14 -16.81
CA TYR A 72 5.51 -2.97 -16.89
C TYR A 72 5.33 -3.76 -15.60
N VAL A 73 4.09 -3.79 -15.12
CA VAL A 73 3.71 -4.58 -13.95
C VAL A 73 3.33 -5.96 -14.46
N ASN A 74 4.13 -6.98 -14.15
CA ASN A 74 3.88 -8.35 -14.63
C ASN A 74 3.25 -9.25 -13.57
N GLN A 75 3.00 -8.72 -12.37
CA GLN A 75 2.37 -9.43 -11.28
C GLN A 75 1.32 -8.57 -10.57
N LEU A 76 0.20 -9.17 -10.19
CA LEU A 76 -0.83 -8.56 -9.35
C LEU A 76 -1.08 -9.41 -8.11
N LEU A 77 -1.39 -8.75 -6.99
CA LEU A 77 -1.78 -9.40 -5.75
C LEU A 77 -3.29 -9.44 -5.66
N LEU A 78 -3.86 -10.63 -5.48
CA LEU A 78 -5.29 -10.82 -5.30
C LEU A 78 -5.55 -11.26 -3.87
N LYS A 79 -6.41 -10.54 -3.15
CA LYS A 79 -6.98 -11.01 -1.89
C LYS A 79 -8.41 -11.46 -2.13
N ILE A 80 -8.69 -12.72 -1.86
CA ILE A 80 -9.99 -13.35 -2.10
C ILE A 80 -10.64 -13.64 -0.75
N PHE A 81 -11.82 -13.08 -0.55
CA PHE A 81 -12.63 -13.18 0.65
C PHE A 81 -13.91 -13.94 0.37
N ILE A 82 -14.35 -14.70 1.36
CA ILE A 82 -15.71 -15.21 1.41
C ILE A 82 -16.51 -14.19 2.20
N THR A 83 -17.55 -13.64 1.58
CA THR A 83 -18.28 -12.48 2.10
C THR A 83 -19.77 -12.76 2.24
N ASN A 84 -20.37 -12.21 3.30
CA ASN A 84 -21.80 -12.24 3.57
C ASN A 84 -22.20 -10.99 4.36
N GLU A 85 -23.49 -10.78 4.61
CA GLU A 85 -23.96 -9.73 5.53
C GLU A 85 -23.48 -10.00 6.96
N ASN A 86 -23.51 -11.26 7.36
CA ASN A 86 -23.10 -11.69 8.70
C ASN A 86 -21.70 -12.30 8.69
N LYS A 87 -20.96 -12.09 9.79
CA LYS A 87 -19.69 -12.79 10.01
C LYS A 87 -19.96 -14.27 10.29
N GLY A 88 -18.99 -15.10 9.95
CA GLY A 88 -19.08 -16.53 10.18
C GLY A 88 -17.73 -17.22 10.08
N TRP A 89 -17.76 -18.54 10.17
CA TRP A 89 -16.57 -19.38 10.02
C TRP A 89 -16.91 -20.56 9.13
N TYR A 90 -16.00 -20.89 8.22
CA TYR A 90 -16.12 -22.10 7.41
C TYR A 90 -14.90 -22.99 7.59
N VAL A 91 -15.13 -24.24 7.96
CA VAL A 91 -14.06 -25.23 8.16
C VAL A 91 -13.55 -25.72 6.81
N ILE A 92 -12.25 -25.59 6.57
CA ILE A 92 -11.55 -26.10 5.39
C ILE A 92 -10.57 -27.17 5.89
N PRO A 93 -10.90 -28.46 5.73
CA PRO A 93 -10.03 -29.55 6.16
C PRO A 93 -8.63 -29.44 5.53
N GLY A 94 -7.59 -29.57 6.34
CA GLY A 94 -6.20 -29.48 5.89
C GLY A 94 -5.65 -28.06 5.76
N ARG A 95 -6.45 -27.02 6.00
CA ARG A 95 -5.95 -25.64 5.98
C ARG A 95 -5.02 -25.37 7.19
N PRO A 96 -3.82 -24.82 6.97
CA PRO A 96 -2.89 -24.51 8.06
C PRO A 96 -3.42 -23.44 9.04
N ASN A 97 -2.92 -23.48 10.28
CA ASN A 97 -3.16 -22.57 11.41
C ASN A 97 -4.59 -22.47 11.97
N TYR A 98 -5.60 -22.36 11.11
CA TYR A 98 -6.98 -22.08 11.55
C TYR A 98 -7.98 -23.19 11.22
N GLY A 99 -7.63 -24.12 10.33
CA GLY A 99 -8.55 -25.20 9.91
C GLY A 99 -9.82 -24.70 9.20
N GLY A 100 -9.84 -23.44 8.76
CA GLY A 100 -11.01 -22.80 8.17
C GLY A 100 -10.76 -21.34 7.78
N ILE A 101 -11.78 -20.68 7.26
CA ILE A 101 -11.78 -19.29 6.80
C ILE A 101 -12.92 -18.50 7.45
N GLU A 102 -12.61 -17.30 7.91
CA GLU A 102 -13.59 -16.34 8.41
C GLU A 102 -14.42 -15.78 7.24
N ILE A 103 -15.73 -15.89 7.35
CA ILE A 103 -16.66 -15.19 6.45
C ILE A 103 -16.66 -13.73 6.87
N THR A 104 -16.15 -12.89 5.96
CA THR A 104 -15.98 -11.45 6.18
C THR A 104 -17.28 -10.72 5.88
N SER A 105 -17.71 -9.79 6.74
CA SER A 105 -18.87 -8.97 6.42
C SER A 105 -18.56 -8.01 5.27
N PHE A 106 -19.55 -7.65 4.43
CA PHE A 106 -19.35 -6.64 3.39
C PHE A 106 -18.83 -5.30 3.93
N SER A 107 -19.31 -4.90 5.12
CA SER A 107 -18.82 -3.70 5.82
C SER A 107 -17.33 -3.81 6.19
N ASN A 108 -16.88 -4.97 6.67
CA ASN A 108 -15.46 -5.18 6.98
C ASN A 108 -14.59 -5.17 5.71
N PHE A 109 -15.06 -5.81 4.63
CA PHE A 109 -14.38 -5.80 3.33
C PHE A 109 -14.21 -4.38 2.80
N HIS A 110 -15.29 -3.58 2.85
CA HIS A 110 -15.25 -2.18 2.44
C HIS A 110 -14.31 -1.35 3.33
N SER A 111 -14.38 -1.53 4.64
CA SER A 111 -13.53 -0.85 5.60
C SER A 111 -12.04 -1.15 5.36
N GLU A 112 -11.69 -2.36 4.95
CA GLU A 112 -10.31 -2.69 4.55
C GLU A 112 -9.87 -1.92 3.30
N ILE A 113 -10.72 -1.85 2.27
CA ILE A 113 -10.43 -1.06 1.06
C ILE A 113 -10.22 0.41 1.40
N GLU A 114 -11.12 1.01 2.19
CA GLU A 114 -11.03 2.42 2.57
C GLU A 114 -9.77 2.74 3.37
N ARG A 115 -9.44 1.90 4.36
CA ARG A 115 -8.21 2.06 5.15
C ARG A 115 -6.97 1.96 4.28
N ASN A 116 -6.90 0.96 3.40
CA ASN A 116 -5.76 0.77 2.50
C ASN A 116 -5.61 1.96 1.54
N ILE A 117 -6.71 2.44 0.94
CA ILE A 117 -6.70 3.64 0.08
C ILE A 117 -6.18 4.86 0.85
N ASP A 118 -6.67 5.10 2.07
CA ASP A 118 -6.28 6.26 2.88
C ASP A 118 -4.79 6.20 3.26
N ILE A 119 -4.33 5.06 3.78
CA ILE A 119 -2.94 4.80 4.11
C ILE A 119 -2.03 4.96 2.89
N TYR A 120 -2.43 4.43 1.74
CA TYR A 120 -1.69 4.58 0.49
C TYR A 120 -1.56 6.06 0.09
N LYS A 121 -2.67 6.81 0.10
CA LYS A 121 -2.68 8.24 -0.27
C LYS A 121 -1.81 9.10 0.65
N MET A 122 -1.90 8.87 1.96
CA MET A 122 -1.08 9.58 2.94
C MET A 122 0.41 9.26 2.72
N SER A 123 0.74 8.00 2.44
CA SER A 123 2.12 7.54 2.33
C SER A 123 2.83 7.91 1.02
N ILE A 124 2.13 7.98 -0.12
CA ILE A 124 2.74 8.44 -1.38
C ILE A 124 2.93 9.96 -1.44
N SER A 125 2.24 10.69 -0.56
CA SER A 125 2.25 12.14 -0.50
C SER A 125 3.07 12.65 0.69
N SER A 126 3.85 11.78 1.34
CA SER A 126 4.73 12.18 2.44
C SER A 126 6.11 12.58 1.92
N ASP A 127 6.72 13.60 2.54
CA ASP A 127 8.01 14.15 2.10
C ASP A 127 9.13 13.06 2.10
N ASP A 128 9.00 12.06 2.97
CA ASP A 128 9.95 10.96 3.14
C ASP A 128 9.70 9.75 2.23
N SER A 129 8.64 9.75 1.42
CA SER A 129 8.36 8.63 0.53
C SER A 129 7.45 8.95 -0.65
N LEU A 130 7.74 10.05 -1.29
CA LEU A 130 7.01 10.44 -2.48
C LEU A 130 6.91 9.29 -3.51
N LEU A 131 5.68 9.02 -3.96
CA LEU A 131 5.30 7.94 -4.89
C LEU A 131 5.51 6.52 -4.39
N ASP A 132 5.95 6.36 -3.15
CA ASP A 132 6.31 5.08 -2.58
C ASP A 132 5.41 4.79 -1.39
N GLY A 133 4.23 4.25 -1.70
CA GLY A 133 3.24 3.89 -0.68
C GLY A 133 3.78 2.80 0.24
N ILE A 134 3.39 2.85 1.52
CA ILE A 134 3.74 1.82 2.50
C ILE A 134 3.02 0.50 2.25
N CYS A 135 1.96 0.53 1.46
CA CYS A 135 1.20 -0.64 1.03
C CYS A 135 1.11 -0.72 -0.50
N PRO A 136 0.70 -1.86 -1.05
CA PRO A 136 0.22 -1.97 -2.43
C PRO A 136 -0.92 -1.01 -2.72
N ALA A 137 -0.97 -0.46 -3.94
CA ALA A 137 -2.14 0.29 -4.38
C ALA A 137 -3.28 -0.66 -4.76
N ILE A 138 -4.52 -0.33 -4.40
CA ILE A 138 -5.70 -1.05 -4.90
C ILE A 138 -5.98 -0.59 -6.33
N ILE A 139 -5.94 -1.53 -7.27
CA ILE A 139 -6.20 -1.32 -8.69
C ILE A 139 -7.68 -1.51 -9.00
N ASN A 140 -8.28 -2.54 -8.40
CA ASN A 140 -9.68 -2.86 -8.57
C ASN A 140 -10.21 -3.64 -7.36
N SER A 141 -11.52 -3.63 -7.17
CA SER A 141 -12.19 -4.48 -6.19
C SER A 141 -13.56 -4.85 -6.71
N THR A 142 -13.96 -6.10 -6.54
CA THR A 142 -15.26 -6.59 -7.01
C THR A 142 -15.86 -7.59 -6.03
N THR A 143 -17.18 -7.75 -6.09
CA THR A 143 -17.94 -8.75 -5.35
C THR A 143 -18.78 -9.54 -6.34
N ILE A 144 -18.61 -10.86 -6.33
CA ILE A 144 -19.28 -11.81 -7.19
C ILE A 144 -20.35 -12.52 -6.36
N THR A 145 -21.61 -12.23 -6.66
CA THR A 145 -22.79 -12.68 -5.91
C THR A 145 -23.46 -13.92 -6.51
N HIS A 146 -23.16 -14.26 -7.76
CA HIS A 146 -23.84 -15.35 -8.49
C HIS A 146 -22.89 -16.48 -8.86
N LEU A 147 -23.33 -17.72 -8.59
CA LEU A 147 -22.61 -18.97 -8.87
C LEU A 147 -22.28 -19.18 -10.36
N GLY A 148 -23.09 -18.63 -11.28
CA GLY A 148 -22.86 -18.75 -12.74
C GLY A 148 -21.51 -18.17 -13.19
N SER A 149 -21.16 -16.98 -12.69
CA SER A 149 -19.87 -16.32 -12.95
C SER A 149 -18.70 -17.02 -12.26
N ILE A 150 -18.99 -17.82 -11.23
CA ILE A 150 -17.99 -18.61 -10.49
C ILE A 150 -17.72 -19.91 -11.23
N GLN A 151 -18.71 -20.50 -11.89
CA GLN A 151 -18.51 -21.62 -12.80
C GLN A 151 -17.62 -21.22 -13.99
N GLU A 152 -17.69 -19.99 -14.49
CA GLU A 152 -16.76 -19.47 -15.49
C GLU A 152 -15.33 -19.38 -14.93
N ILE A 153 -15.16 -18.94 -13.68
CA ILE A 153 -13.85 -18.93 -13.00
C ILE A 153 -13.36 -20.36 -12.71
N VAL A 154 -14.26 -21.32 -12.44
CA VAL A 154 -13.96 -22.76 -12.28
C VAL A 154 -13.50 -23.37 -13.58
N ASN A 155 -14.25 -23.18 -14.66
CA ASN A 155 -13.89 -23.67 -16.00
C ASN A 155 -12.53 -23.08 -16.42
N PHE A 156 -12.32 -21.79 -16.15
CA PHE A 156 -11.03 -21.13 -16.36
C PHE A 156 -9.92 -21.75 -15.49
N SER A 157 -10.18 -22.09 -14.22
CA SER A 157 -9.21 -22.73 -13.31
C SER A 157 -8.83 -24.17 -13.70
N GLU A 158 -9.75 -24.88 -14.35
CA GLU A 158 -9.56 -26.24 -14.85
C GLU A 158 -8.68 -26.26 -16.10
N GLU A 159 -8.89 -25.31 -17.02
CA GLU A 159 -8.10 -25.15 -18.24
C GLU A 159 -6.63 -24.76 -17.96
N ILE A 160 -6.38 -23.96 -16.91
CA ILE A 160 -5.04 -23.49 -16.54
C ILE A 160 -4.29 -24.43 -15.58
N GLY A 161 -4.87 -25.57 -15.20
CA GLY A 161 -4.21 -26.58 -14.35
C GLY A 161 -3.83 -26.08 -12.94
N ASN A 162 -4.53 -25.08 -12.39
CA ASN A 162 -4.08 -24.38 -11.20
C ASN A 162 -4.73 -24.91 -9.91
N SER A 163 -3.95 -25.63 -9.09
CA SER A 163 -4.41 -26.24 -7.84
C SER A 163 -4.91 -25.23 -6.80
N GLY A 164 -4.38 -24.00 -6.78
CA GLY A 164 -4.74 -23.01 -5.76
C GLY A 164 -6.12 -22.39 -5.96
N LEU A 165 -6.47 -22.06 -7.21
CA LEU A 165 -7.83 -21.62 -7.56
C LEU A 165 -8.85 -22.73 -7.32
N LYS A 166 -8.50 -23.99 -7.62
CA LYS A 166 -9.35 -25.16 -7.34
C LYS A 166 -9.67 -25.31 -5.85
N GLU A 167 -8.72 -25.05 -4.96
CA GLU A 167 -8.97 -25.09 -3.51
C GLU A 167 -9.98 -24.01 -3.07
N ILE A 168 -9.80 -22.77 -3.54
CA ILE A 168 -10.70 -21.64 -3.23
C ILE A 168 -12.11 -21.90 -3.75
N LEU A 169 -12.21 -22.32 -5.01
CA LEU A 169 -13.49 -22.56 -5.67
C LEU A 169 -14.18 -23.81 -5.13
N GLY A 170 -13.41 -24.85 -4.78
CA GLY A 170 -13.91 -26.03 -4.10
C GLY A 170 -14.49 -25.68 -2.72
N ALA A 171 -13.76 -24.89 -1.93
CA ALA A 171 -14.26 -24.38 -0.65
C ALA A 171 -15.53 -23.53 -0.85
N PHE A 172 -15.53 -22.62 -1.81
CA PHE A 172 -16.67 -21.76 -2.10
C PHE A 172 -17.91 -22.53 -2.56
N ASN A 173 -17.76 -23.46 -3.51
CA ASN A 173 -18.85 -24.31 -4.00
C ASN A 173 -19.39 -25.23 -2.90
N LYS A 174 -18.56 -25.64 -1.95
CA LYS A 174 -19.00 -26.42 -0.79
C LYS A 174 -19.75 -25.53 0.21
N ILE A 175 -19.23 -24.34 0.51
CA ILE A 175 -19.89 -23.32 1.35
C ILE A 175 -21.28 -22.97 0.84
N ASN A 176 -21.42 -22.66 -0.44
CA ASN A 176 -22.71 -22.23 -0.99
C ASN A 176 -23.74 -23.36 -1.11
N ARG A 177 -23.29 -24.63 -1.13
CA ARG A 177 -24.20 -25.78 -1.08
C ARG A 177 -24.62 -26.12 0.35
N GLU A 178 -23.74 -25.95 1.33
CA GLU A 178 -23.95 -26.35 2.73
C GLU A 178 -24.52 -25.23 3.61
N TYR A 179 -24.24 -23.97 3.29
CA TYR A 179 -24.57 -22.82 4.14
C TYR A 179 -25.63 -21.91 3.49
N ASN A 180 -26.84 -22.04 4.01
CA ASN A 180 -27.97 -21.11 3.95
C ASN A 180 -28.44 -20.64 2.55
N PRO A 181 -29.45 -21.31 1.94
CA PRO A 181 -30.00 -20.94 0.63
C PRO A 181 -30.70 -19.57 0.59
N THR A 182 -30.93 -18.92 1.75
CA THR A 182 -31.62 -17.62 1.83
C THR A 182 -30.69 -16.40 1.78
N SER A 183 -29.38 -16.57 2.00
CA SER A 183 -28.38 -15.50 1.88
C SER A 183 -27.04 -16.09 1.40
N PRO A 184 -26.91 -16.36 0.08
CA PRO A 184 -25.74 -17.03 -0.47
C PRO A 184 -24.48 -16.21 -0.19
N ASN A 185 -23.38 -16.91 0.13
CA ASN A 185 -22.09 -16.25 0.29
C ASN A 185 -21.61 -15.75 -1.08
N SER A 186 -20.93 -14.61 -1.06
CA SER A 186 -20.33 -13.96 -2.22
C SER A 186 -18.81 -14.07 -2.17
N ILE A 187 -18.14 -14.08 -3.31
CA ILE A 187 -16.68 -13.93 -3.37
C ILE A 187 -16.38 -12.45 -3.55
N SER A 188 -15.63 -11.86 -2.62
CA SER A 188 -15.12 -10.51 -2.81
C SER A 188 -13.62 -10.53 -3.05
N ILE A 189 -13.15 -9.74 -4.00
CA ILE A 189 -11.76 -9.73 -4.45
C ILE A 189 -11.21 -8.31 -4.38
N ILE A 190 -10.03 -8.14 -3.79
CA ILE A 190 -9.23 -6.92 -3.90
C ILE A 190 -8.05 -7.24 -4.81
N VAL A 191 -7.91 -6.49 -5.90
CA VAL A 191 -6.78 -6.58 -6.83
C VAL A 191 -5.84 -5.41 -6.55
N MET A 192 -4.60 -5.72 -6.25
CA MET A 192 -3.57 -4.76 -5.87
C MET A 192 -2.33 -4.90 -6.73
N GLU A 193 -1.55 -3.83 -6.78
CA GLU A 193 -0.19 -3.84 -7.33
C GLU A 193 0.68 -4.91 -6.63
N PHE A 194 1.43 -5.69 -7.39
CA PHE A 194 2.52 -6.51 -6.84
C PHE A 194 3.80 -6.22 -7.60
N MET A 195 4.89 -6.02 -6.87
CA MET A 195 6.19 -5.70 -7.47
C MET A 195 7.05 -6.96 -7.50
N ASN A 196 7.67 -7.22 -8.66
CA ASN A 196 8.65 -8.29 -8.80
C ASN A 196 9.76 -8.13 -7.75
N GLY A 197 10.20 -9.24 -7.15
CA GLY A 197 11.26 -9.27 -6.14
C GLY A 197 10.74 -9.24 -4.69
N PHE A 198 9.47 -8.93 -4.47
CA PHE A 198 8.85 -9.00 -3.15
C PHE A 198 8.41 -10.43 -2.82
N ASP A 199 8.66 -10.84 -1.57
CA ASP A 199 8.08 -12.01 -0.91
C ASP A 199 7.74 -11.63 0.53
N THR A 200 7.05 -12.48 1.29
CA THR A 200 6.82 -12.22 2.72
C THR A 200 8.15 -12.02 3.45
N ALA A 201 8.18 -11.09 4.41
CA ALA A 201 9.35 -10.85 5.24
C ALA A 201 9.78 -12.14 5.95
N PHE A 202 8.82 -12.99 6.34
CA PHE A 202 9.10 -14.31 6.88
C PHE A 202 9.97 -15.15 5.94
N ASN A 203 9.56 -15.31 4.67
CA ASN A 203 10.30 -16.10 3.68
C ASN A 203 11.68 -15.50 3.40
N VAL A 204 11.75 -14.18 3.18
CA VAL A 204 13.03 -13.50 2.88
C VAL A 204 14.02 -13.67 4.03
N LEU A 205 13.58 -13.41 5.26
CA LEU A 205 14.45 -13.49 6.44
C LEU A 205 14.82 -14.94 6.78
N ASN A 206 13.89 -15.89 6.63
CA ASN A 206 14.18 -17.31 6.83
C ASN A 206 15.20 -17.83 5.80
N ASN A 207 15.14 -17.37 4.55
CA ASN A 207 16.09 -17.78 3.51
C ASN A 207 17.51 -17.20 3.71
N MET A 208 17.67 -16.21 4.59
CA MET A 208 19.00 -15.71 4.99
C MET A 208 19.68 -16.59 6.03
N VAL A 209 18.93 -17.51 6.65
CA VAL A 209 19.44 -18.44 7.66
C VAL A 209 20.05 -19.64 6.93
N SER A 210 21.36 -19.80 7.00
CA SER A 210 22.07 -20.95 6.45
C SER A 210 22.45 -21.92 7.56
N VAL A 211 22.05 -23.19 7.43
CA VAL A 211 22.37 -24.25 8.38
C VAL A 211 23.37 -25.21 7.75
N SER A 212 24.56 -25.31 8.34
CA SER A 212 25.61 -26.23 7.88
C SER A 212 26.32 -26.86 9.08
N ASN A 213 26.43 -28.19 9.14
CA ASN A 213 27.08 -28.93 10.23
C ASN A 213 26.60 -28.48 11.63
N ASP A 214 25.27 -28.41 11.83
CA ASP A 214 24.61 -27.94 13.05
C ASP A 214 24.96 -26.50 13.49
N LYS A 215 25.63 -25.73 12.62
CA LYS A 215 25.89 -24.31 12.83
C LYS A 215 24.93 -23.49 12.00
N ILE A 216 24.22 -22.60 12.67
CA ILE A 216 23.38 -21.60 12.02
C ILE A 216 24.24 -20.36 11.76
N THR A 217 24.25 -19.91 10.51
CA THR A 217 24.94 -18.70 10.07
C THR A 217 23.93 -17.73 9.47
N ILE A 218 24.09 -16.44 9.79
CA ILE A 218 23.27 -15.37 9.26
C ILE A 218 24.14 -14.12 9.09
N ASP A 219 23.95 -13.40 7.98
CA ASP A 219 24.49 -12.05 7.84
C ASP A 219 23.70 -11.11 8.77
N LYS A 220 24.20 -10.96 10.01
CA LYS A 220 23.54 -10.19 11.07
C LYS A 220 23.33 -8.73 10.67
N ASP A 221 24.29 -8.12 9.98
CA ASP A 221 24.19 -6.72 9.54
C ASP A 221 23.08 -6.56 8.52
N ARG A 222 23.02 -7.48 7.55
CA ARG A 222 21.96 -7.49 6.54
C ARG A 222 20.58 -7.73 7.14
N PHE A 223 20.48 -8.71 8.04
CA PHE A 223 19.24 -9.05 8.71
C PHE A 223 18.72 -7.87 9.53
N ASN A 224 19.60 -7.25 10.34
CA ASN A 224 19.26 -6.08 11.15
C ASN A 224 18.81 -4.92 10.27
N PHE A 225 19.50 -4.65 9.17
CA PHE A 225 19.09 -3.59 8.23
C PHE A 225 17.69 -3.82 7.64
N LEU A 226 17.37 -5.04 7.21
CA LEU A 226 16.05 -5.37 6.67
C LEU A 226 14.97 -5.21 7.75
N MET A 227 15.26 -5.64 8.98
CA MET A 227 14.38 -5.39 10.12
C MET A 227 14.22 -3.89 10.39
N THR A 228 15.25 -3.07 10.21
CA THR A 228 15.12 -1.60 10.29
C THR A 228 14.13 -1.04 9.30
N ILE A 229 14.15 -1.53 8.06
CA ILE A 229 13.21 -1.07 7.05
C ILE A 229 11.78 -1.46 7.45
N VAL A 230 11.58 -2.67 7.96
CA VAL A 230 10.27 -3.11 8.46
C VAL A 230 9.78 -2.19 9.59
N GLN A 231 10.63 -1.93 10.60
CA GLN A 231 10.29 -1.05 11.72
C GLN A 231 9.99 0.39 11.25
N TYR A 232 10.75 0.88 10.26
CA TYR A 232 10.54 2.19 9.65
C TYR A 232 9.14 2.31 9.03
N GLU A 233 8.69 1.32 8.25
CA GLU A 233 7.37 1.38 7.61
C GLU A 233 6.21 1.32 8.63
N PHE A 234 6.34 0.56 9.73
CA PHE A 234 5.34 0.61 10.81
C PHE A 234 5.33 1.94 11.56
N ARG A 235 6.51 2.56 11.78
CA ARG A 235 6.58 3.90 12.35
C ARG A 235 5.87 4.92 11.45
N ARG A 236 5.98 4.78 10.13
CA ARG A 236 5.24 5.61 9.17
C ARG A 236 3.74 5.37 9.26
N LEU A 237 3.29 4.12 9.30
CA LEU A 237 1.88 3.77 9.50
C LEU A 237 1.30 4.47 10.73
N ASN A 238 2.01 4.40 11.87
CA ASN A 238 1.59 5.06 13.11
C ASN A 238 1.56 6.59 12.98
N LYS A 239 2.52 7.21 12.28
CA LYS A 239 2.52 8.65 11.99
C LYS A 239 1.33 9.09 11.14
N PHE A 240 0.82 8.22 10.27
CA PHE A 240 -0.41 8.45 9.51
C PHE A 240 -1.68 8.19 10.33
N GLY A 241 -1.54 7.83 11.60
CA GLY A 241 -2.64 7.65 12.53
C GLY A 241 -3.34 6.31 12.41
N TYR A 242 -2.59 5.27 12.05
CA TYR A 242 -3.09 3.91 11.98
C TYR A 242 -2.25 2.96 12.84
N SER A 243 -2.91 2.03 13.54
CA SER A 243 -2.27 0.80 14.03
C SER A 243 -2.73 -0.36 13.15
N HIS A 244 -1.83 -1.31 12.88
CA HIS A 244 -2.09 -2.41 11.96
C HIS A 244 -3.09 -3.44 12.52
N GLY A 245 -3.04 -3.70 13.83
CA GLY A 245 -3.92 -4.66 14.52
C GLY A 245 -3.62 -6.15 14.27
N ASP A 246 -2.83 -6.50 13.26
CA ASP A 246 -2.41 -7.88 12.95
C ASP A 246 -1.04 -7.94 12.25
N ALA A 247 -0.06 -7.21 12.78
CA ALA A 247 1.25 -7.09 12.13
C ALA A 247 2.18 -8.26 12.45
N HIS A 248 2.40 -9.11 11.47
CA HIS A 248 3.33 -10.23 11.57
C HIS A 248 4.18 -10.34 10.30
N LEU A 249 5.25 -11.14 10.32
CA LEU A 249 6.19 -11.26 9.17
C LEU A 249 5.52 -11.79 7.88
N HIS A 250 4.39 -12.47 7.97
CA HIS A 250 3.59 -12.87 6.79
C HIS A 250 2.72 -11.74 6.21
N ASN A 251 2.47 -10.65 6.96
CA ASN A 251 1.70 -9.46 6.54
C ASN A 251 2.62 -8.30 6.13
N ILE A 252 3.90 -8.61 5.91
CA ILE A 252 4.91 -7.67 5.45
C ILE A 252 5.53 -8.31 4.22
N MET A 253 5.60 -7.58 3.12
CA MET A 253 6.37 -8.01 1.96
C MET A 253 7.69 -7.26 1.94
N LEU A 254 8.76 -7.94 1.57
CA LEU A 254 10.13 -7.46 1.61
C LEU A 254 10.80 -7.80 0.29
N ASP A 255 11.43 -6.81 -0.33
CA ASP A 255 12.38 -7.01 -1.43
C ASP A 255 13.76 -6.59 -0.93
N PRO A 256 14.71 -7.54 -0.74
CA PRO A 256 16.04 -7.20 -0.27
C PRO A 256 16.84 -6.41 -1.33
N ASN A 257 16.54 -6.53 -2.61
CA ASN A 257 17.35 -5.93 -3.67
C ASN A 257 16.80 -4.59 -4.16
N TYR A 258 15.71 -4.10 -3.56
CA TYR A 258 15.09 -2.85 -3.95
C TYR A 258 16.00 -1.64 -3.66
N GLN A 259 16.31 -0.83 -4.68
CA GLN A 259 17.07 0.40 -4.48
C GLN A 259 16.18 1.51 -3.92
N TYR A 260 15.95 1.46 -2.61
CA TYR A 260 15.05 2.40 -1.94
C TYR A 260 15.72 3.74 -1.61
N PHE A 261 17.06 3.79 -1.63
CA PHE A 261 17.87 4.97 -1.29
C PHE A 261 18.90 5.26 -2.41
N THR A 262 19.16 6.54 -2.72
CA THR A 262 19.96 6.98 -3.89
C THR A 262 21.46 6.81 -3.69
N ARG A 263 21.93 6.90 -2.44
CA ARG A 263 23.35 6.93 -2.13
C ARG A 263 23.61 6.17 -0.85
N SER A 264 24.20 4.99 -0.97
CA SER A 264 24.82 4.38 0.20
C SER A 264 26.26 4.04 -0.10
N GLY A 265 27.17 4.76 0.55
CA GLY A 265 28.50 4.24 0.84
C GLY A 265 28.47 3.04 1.82
N LYS A 266 27.28 2.57 2.24
CA LYS A 266 27.11 1.35 3.04
C LYS A 266 26.86 0.16 2.12
N LYS A 267 27.54 -0.96 2.41
CA LYS A 267 27.48 -2.25 1.71
C LYS A 267 26.07 -2.89 1.63
N HIS A 268 25.09 -2.41 2.41
CA HIS A 268 23.80 -3.07 2.61
C HIS A 268 22.54 -2.20 2.43
N ALA A 269 22.57 -1.05 1.75
CA ALA A 269 21.38 -0.18 1.72
C ALA A 269 20.31 -0.52 0.65
N LEU A 270 20.32 -1.72 0.08
CA LEU A 270 19.21 -2.19 -0.74
C LEU A 270 18.15 -2.82 0.16
N GLY A 271 16.89 -2.52 -0.05
CA GLY A 271 15.83 -3.15 0.71
C GLY A 271 14.61 -2.25 0.77
N ARG A 272 13.43 -2.87 0.65
CA ARG A 272 12.16 -2.20 0.86
C ARG A 272 11.16 -3.13 1.50
N ALA A 273 10.48 -2.63 2.53
CA ALA A 273 9.31 -3.28 3.10
C ALA A 273 8.04 -2.59 2.60
N ILE A 274 6.96 -3.36 2.51
CA ILE A 274 5.59 -2.88 2.33
C ILE A 274 4.68 -3.71 3.24
N ILE A 275 3.65 -3.08 3.77
CA ILE A 275 2.70 -3.67 4.71
C ILE A 275 1.44 -4.06 3.93
N ILE A 276 0.89 -5.23 4.22
CA ILE A 276 -0.34 -5.76 3.62
C ILE A 276 -1.30 -6.24 4.71
N ASP A 277 -2.53 -6.52 4.32
CA ASP A 277 -3.58 -7.06 5.20
C ASP A 277 -4.03 -6.11 6.32
N PHE A 278 -4.65 -4.99 5.91
CA PHE A 278 -5.20 -4.00 6.82
C PHE A 278 -6.56 -4.40 7.41
N GLY A 279 -6.99 -5.66 7.30
CA GLY A 279 -8.31 -6.12 7.74
C GLY A 279 -8.59 -5.80 9.22
N ARG A 280 -7.56 -5.84 10.07
CA ARG A 280 -7.64 -5.56 11.52
C ARG A 280 -7.13 -4.18 11.94
N SER A 281 -6.74 -3.34 10.99
CA SER A 281 -6.19 -2.02 11.29
C SER A 281 -7.20 -1.05 11.87
N ARG A 282 -6.76 -0.05 12.62
CA ARG A 282 -7.66 0.97 13.16
C ARG A 282 -7.00 2.32 13.14
N LYS A 283 -7.83 3.37 13.12
CA LYS A 283 -7.34 4.71 13.40
C LYS A 283 -6.90 4.81 14.86
N LEU A 284 -5.81 5.52 15.07
CA LEU A 284 -5.34 5.91 16.39
C LEU A 284 -6.23 7.03 16.94
N THR A 285 -6.48 6.98 18.24
CA THR A 285 -7.14 8.05 18.98
C THR A 285 -6.22 9.28 19.10
N ASP A 286 -6.77 10.45 19.42
CA ASP A 286 -5.97 11.67 19.61
C ASP A 286 -4.89 11.51 20.70
N GLN A 287 -5.20 10.75 21.76
CA GLN A 287 -4.25 10.45 22.82
C GLN A 287 -3.10 9.58 22.31
N GLU A 288 -3.40 8.52 21.56
CA GLU A 288 -2.37 7.67 20.94
C GLU A 288 -1.56 8.45 19.91
N MET A 289 -2.19 9.35 19.15
CA MET A 289 -1.50 10.23 18.21
C MET A 289 -0.56 11.21 18.89
N ALA A 290 -0.92 11.71 20.07
CA ALA A 290 -0.02 12.52 20.88
C ALA A 290 1.21 11.70 21.31
N SER A 291 0.99 10.45 21.76
CA SER A 291 2.07 9.54 22.14
C SER A 291 3.00 9.19 20.97
N VAL A 292 2.48 8.97 19.76
CA VAL A 292 3.32 8.73 18.56
C VAL A 292 4.27 9.89 18.28
N LYS A 293 3.87 11.13 18.59
CA LYS A 293 4.69 12.34 18.37
C LYS A 293 5.70 12.57 19.48
N SER A 294 5.38 12.20 20.72
CA SER A 294 6.20 12.52 21.90
C SER A 294 7.02 11.36 22.45
N ASP A 295 6.65 10.11 22.17
CA ASP A 295 7.22 8.92 22.80
C ASP A 295 7.60 7.85 21.76
N GLU A 296 8.91 7.69 21.55
CA GLU A 296 9.43 6.63 20.68
C GLU A 296 9.11 5.22 21.21
N ASN A 297 8.85 5.07 22.51
CA ASN A 297 8.49 3.79 23.11
C ASN A 297 7.11 3.29 22.68
N PHE A 298 6.20 4.17 22.25
CA PHE A 298 4.90 3.73 21.73
C PHE A 298 5.08 2.90 20.45
N CYS A 299 5.86 3.42 19.50
CA CYS A 299 6.16 2.71 18.25
C CYS A 299 6.92 1.42 18.54
N LYS A 300 7.86 1.45 19.47
CA LYS A 300 8.60 0.27 19.92
C LYS A 300 7.67 -0.82 20.47
N LYS A 301 6.79 -0.48 21.41
CA LYS A 301 5.85 -1.45 22.02
C LYS A 301 4.92 -2.07 20.98
N GLU A 302 4.38 -1.27 20.06
CA GLU A 302 3.54 -1.81 18.97
C GLU A 302 4.36 -2.72 18.06
N ILE A 303 5.56 -2.33 17.64
CA ILE A 303 6.42 -3.16 16.79
C ILE A 303 6.84 -4.47 17.49
N GLU A 304 7.26 -4.40 18.76
CA GLU A 304 7.69 -5.56 19.54
C GLU A 304 6.53 -6.52 19.82
N LYS A 305 5.37 -5.98 20.25
CA LYS A 305 4.18 -6.78 20.51
C LYS A 305 3.71 -7.51 19.26
N THR A 306 3.80 -6.85 18.11
CA THR A 306 3.19 -7.37 16.88
C THR A 306 4.18 -8.20 16.07
N ILE A 307 5.41 -7.75 15.81
CA ILE A 307 6.36 -8.52 14.99
C ILE A 307 7.03 -9.66 15.77
N LEU A 308 7.29 -9.49 17.07
CA LEU A 308 8.12 -10.42 17.87
C LEU A 308 7.33 -11.25 18.88
N GLY A 309 6.30 -10.65 19.49
CA GLY A 309 5.60 -11.25 20.64
C GLY A 309 4.80 -12.50 20.30
N ASN A 310 4.03 -12.48 19.20
CA ASN A 310 2.96 -13.46 18.95
C ASN A 310 2.98 -14.10 17.55
N SER A 311 3.91 -13.70 16.69
CA SER A 311 3.79 -13.91 15.23
C SER A 311 4.47 -15.14 14.67
N LEU A 312 5.26 -15.83 15.49
CA LEU A 312 5.93 -17.06 15.12
C LEU A 312 5.38 -18.20 15.97
N SER A 313 4.84 -19.22 15.33
CA SER A 313 4.55 -20.50 15.95
C SER A 313 5.78 -21.03 16.67
N LYS A 314 5.60 -21.93 17.64
CA LYS A 314 6.73 -22.58 18.34
C LYS A 314 7.73 -23.18 17.35
N TYR A 315 7.22 -23.70 16.23
CA TYR A 315 8.02 -24.21 15.13
C TYR A 315 8.83 -23.10 14.43
N GLU A 316 8.20 -22.00 14.04
CA GLU A 316 8.89 -20.88 13.39
C GLU A 316 9.93 -20.22 14.31
N LYS A 317 9.66 -20.10 15.61
CA LYS A 317 10.63 -19.61 16.60
C LYS A 317 11.89 -20.46 16.65
N SER A 318 11.79 -21.77 16.43
CA SER A 318 12.95 -22.67 16.42
C SER A 318 13.87 -22.52 15.20
N ARG A 319 13.39 -21.87 14.12
CA ARG A 319 14.19 -21.62 12.91
C ARG A 319 15.05 -20.37 13.00
N PHE A 320 14.72 -19.44 13.90
CA PHE A 320 15.57 -18.28 14.18
C PHE A 320 16.52 -18.62 15.34
N PRO A 321 17.83 -18.40 15.20
CA PRO A 321 18.76 -18.53 16.30
C PRO A 321 18.30 -17.74 17.54
N SER A 322 18.40 -18.36 18.72
CA SER A 322 17.99 -17.74 19.99
C SER A 322 18.82 -16.50 20.35
N ASP A 323 19.98 -16.30 19.70
CA ASP A 323 20.85 -15.13 19.84
C ASP A 323 20.50 -13.99 18.86
N ILE A 324 19.57 -14.19 17.91
CA ILE A 324 18.98 -13.08 17.15
C ILE A 324 17.97 -12.39 18.05
N ASN A 325 18.48 -11.53 18.92
CA ASN A 325 17.66 -10.56 19.60
C ASN A 325 17.32 -9.47 18.58
N ILE A 326 16.09 -9.45 18.07
CA ILE A 326 15.62 -8.36 17.21
C ILE A 326 15.53 -7.12 18.09
N GLN A 327 16.65 -6.40 18.16
CA GLN A 327 16.75 -5.19 18.94
C GLN A 327 16.02 -4.07 18.21
N PHE A 328 15.30 -3.26 18.97
CA PHE A 328 14.78 -2.00 18.46
C PHE A 328 15.97 -1.14 18.04
N ILE A 329 15.96 -0.70 16.78
CA ILE A 329 17.11 -0.01 16.22
C ILE A 329 17.19 1.41 16.78
N PRO A 330 18.41 1.91 17.06
CA PRO A 330 18.59 3.27 17.56
C PRO A 330 17.94 4.31 16.65
N THR A 331 17.36 5.34 17.27
CA THR A 331 16.72 6.47 16.60
C THR A 331 17.61 7.11 15.53
N SER A 332 18.93 7.06 15.69
CA SER A 332 19.91 7.54 14.73
C SER A 332 19.85 6.84 13.36
N ASP A 333 19.61 5.53 13.31
CA ASP A 333 19.53 4.79 12.04
C ASP A 333 18.21 5.06 11.32
N LEU A 334 17.12 5.24 12.08
CA LEU A 334 15.85 5.71 11.53
C LEU A 334 15.97 7.14 10.97
N GLN A 335 16.65 8.02 11.70
CA GLN A 335 16.91 9.39 11.23
C GLN A 335 17.79 9.38 9.98
N TRP A 336 18.77 8.46 9.91
CA TRP A 336 19.57 8.26 8.71
C TRP A 336 18.70 7.84 7.51
N ILE A 337 17.79 6.87 7.67
CA ILE A 337 16.83 6.45 6.62
C ILE A 337 16.01 7.65 6.13
N ILE A 338 15.42 8.42 7.05
CA ILE A 338 14.62 9.61 6.73
C ILE A 338 15.44 10.61 5.91
N ASN A 339 16.67 10.90 6.37
CA ASN A 339 17.54 11.84 5.68
C ASN A 339 17.91 11.37 4.27
N GLN A 340 18.20 10.08 4.08
CA GLN A 340 18.51 9.52 2.76
C GLN A 340 17.31 9.57 1.81
N ARG A 341 16.09 9.36 2.30
CA ARG A 341 14.87 9.48 1.49
C ARG A 341 14.61 10.91 1.04
N SER A 342 14.75 11.87 1.94
CA SER A 342 14.63 13.29 1.59
C SER A 342 15.63 13.69 0.50
N LEU A 343 16.86 13.16 0.55
CA LEU A 343 17.85 13.36 -0.51
C LEU A 343 17.45 12.68 -1.83
N TYR A 344 16.95 11.44 -1.77
CA TYR A 344 16.46 10.73 -2.96
C TYR A 344 15.36 11.50 -3.70
N VAL A 345 14.37 11.99 -2.96
CA VAL A 345 13.26 12.76 -3.52
C VAL A 345 13.77 14.03 -4.20
N ASN A 346 14.76 14.71 -3.61
CA ASN A 346 15.40 15.88 -4.21
C ASN A 346 16.26 15.55 -5.45
N ASP A 347 16.84 14.35 -5.50
CA ASP A 347 17.64 13.86 -6.62
C ASP A 347 16.79 13.30 -7.78
N ILE A 348 15.47 13.16 -7.63
CA ILE A 348 14.58 12.81 -8.75
C ILE A 348 14.78 13.86 -9.84
N THR A 349 15.38 13.45 -10.94
CA THR A 349 15.73 14.37 -12.02
C THR A 349 14.48 15.11 -12.52
N ILE A 350 14.61 16.41 -12.84
CA ILE A 350 13.53 17.24 -13.41
C ILE A 350 12.76 16.54 -14.56
N PRO A 351 13.39 15.76 -15.46
CA PRO A 351 12.69 14.95 -16.46
C PRO A 351 11.71 13.92 -15.87
N ASN A 352 12.09 13.22 -14.80
CA ASN A 352 11.21 12.26 -14.13
C ASN A 352 10.04 12.97 -13.46
N LEU A 353 10.28 14.11 -12.79
CA LEU A 353 9.22 14.97 -12.23
C LEU A 353 8.26 15.51 -13.30
N ARG A 354 8.77 15.97 -14.45
CA ARG A 354 7.94 16.40 -15.59
C ARG A 354 7.09 15.25 -16.13
N LYS A 355 7.69 14.08 -16.28
CA LYS A 355 7.00 12.87 -16.73
C LYS A 355 5.91 12.48 -15.73
N MET A 356 6.20 12.51 -14.43
CA MET A 356 5.25 12.27 -13.35
C MET A 356 4.07 13.24 -13.38
N LEU A 357 4.32 14.55 -13.49
CA LEU A 357 3.24 15.55 -13.54
C LEU A 357 2.30 15.37 -14.73
N ARG A 358 2.82 14.89 -15.86
CA ARG A 358 2.01 14.54 -17.04
C ARG A 358 1.19 13.27 -16.83
N LEU A 359 1.74 12.29 -16.11
CA LEU A 359 1.18 10.94 -16.00
C LEU A 359 0.24 10.75 -14.81
N THR A 360 0.45 11.46 -13.71
CA THR A 360 -0.46 11.39 -12.56
C THR A 360 -1.81 11.97 -12.98
N ALA A 361 -2.90 11.26 -12.76
CA ALA A 361 -4.26 11.75 -13.04
C ALA A 361 -4.98 12.28 -11.79
N ASP A 362 -4.31 12.25 -10.64
CA ASP A 362 -4.80 12.75 -9.36
C ASP A 362 -4.28 14.19 -9.16
N ASP A 363 -5.20 15.16 -9.15
CA ASP A 363 -4.86 16.57 -9.05
C ASP A 363 -4.24 16.94 -7.70
N ASP A 364 -4.55 16.21 -6.63
CA ASP A 364 -3.98 16.48 -5.31
C ASP A 364 -2.51 16.01 -5.27
N ILE A 365 -2.21 14.86 -5.87
CA ILE A 365 -0.82 14.41 -6.05
C ILE A 365 -0.07 15.37 -6.98
N LYS A 366 -0.68 15.83 -8.08
CA LYS A 366 -0.05 16.84 -8.96
C LYS A 366 0.27 18.12 -8.20
N ARG A 367 -0.68 18.67 -7.45
CA ARG A 367 -0.49 19.88 -6.65
C ARG A 367 0.64 19.70 -5.65
N TYR A 368 0.61 18.60 -4.90
CA TYR A 368 1.68 18.29 -3.95
C TYR A 368 3.04 18.22 -4.62
N ILE A 369 3.14 17.58 -5.79
CA ILE A 369 4.39 17.51 -6.56
C ILE A 369 4.87 18.91 -6.99
N ILE A 370 3.96 19.76 -7.47
CA ILE A 370 4.25 21.13 -7.91
C ILE A 370 4.71 22.01 -6.74
N ASP A 371 3.99 21.94 -5.62
CA ASP A 371 4.15 22.86 -4.49
C ASP A 371 5.38 22.54 -3.63
N ARG A 372 5.76 21.26 -3.52
CA ARG A 372 6.79 20.82 -2.57
C ARG A 372 8.11 20.38 -3.20
N ILE A 373 8.08 19.71 -4.35
CA ILE A 373 9.29 19.08 -4.91
C ILE A 373 9.95 19.95 -5.97
N ILE A 374 9.23 20.93 -6.49
CA ILE A 374 9.84 21.92 -7.38
C ILE A 374 10.19 23.13 -6.51
N PRO A 375 11.43 23.25 -6.00
CA PRO A 375 11.89 24.50 -5.42
C PRO A 375 11.49 25.66 -6.33
N SER A 376 11.09 26.78 -5.74
CA SER A 376 10.77 28.02 -6.44
C SER A 376 11.83 28.41 -7.49
N GLN A 377 13.08 28.00 -7.28
CA GLN A 377 14.24 28.15 -8.17
C GLN A 377 14.19 27.27 -9.43
N HIS A 378 13.66 26.03 -9.32
CA HIS A 378 13.48 25.10 -10.43
C HIS A 378 12.17 25.34 -11.21
N LEU A 379 11.16 25.94 -10.58
CA LEU A 379 9.97 26.49 -11.25
C LEU A 379 10.37 27.50 -12.35
N TYR A 380 11.43 28.26 -12.11
CA TYR A 380 12.00 29.19 -13.09
C TYR A 380 12.67 28.47 -14.28
N LYS A 381 13.43 27.39 -14.03
CA LYS A 381 14.01 26.55 -15.10
C LYS A 381 12.96 25.74 -15.88
N LEU A 382 11.85 25.37 -15.25
CA LEU A 382 10.68 24.79 -15.90
C LEU A 382 9.99 25.81 -16.83
N LYS A 383 9.86 27.07 -16.40
CA LYS A 383 9.32 28.17 -17.22
C LYS A 383 10.17 28.49 -18.46
N LEU A 384 11.49 28.34 -18.37
CA LEU A 384 12.43 28.73 -19.43
C LEU A 384 12.69 27.63 -20.48
N GLY A 385 12.20 26.40 -20.28
CA GLY A 385 12.57 25.22 -21.07
C GLY A 385 11.60 24.78 -22.18
N GLY A 386 10.62 25.60 -22.57
CA GLY A 386 9.69 25.30 -23.68
C GLY A 386 8.47 24.43 -23.30
N THR A 387 7.29 24.91 -23.70
CA THR A 387 5.94 24.31 -23.60
C THR A 387 5.67 23.49 -22.33
N ILE A 388 5.48 24.21 -21.21
CA ILE A 388 4.59 23.74 -20.15
C ILE A 388 3.17 23.75 -20.75
N ASN A 389 2.54 22.58 -20.80
CA ASN A 389 1.19 22.40 -21.32
C ASN A 389 0.22 23.37 -20.64
N SER A 390 -0.73 23.94 -21.38
CA SER A 390 -1.71 24.93 -20.89
C SER A 390 -2.42 24.48 -19.61
N ASP A 391 -2.57 23.17 -19.41
CA ASP A 391 -3.24 22.56 -18.26
C ASP A 391 -2.49 22.78 -16.94
N ILE A 392 -1.15 22.71 -16.96
CA ILE A 392 -0.32 22.95 -15.76
C ILE A 392 -0.33 24.44 -15.43
N MET A 393 -0.27 25.31 -16.44
CA MET A 393 -0.40 26.77 -16.26
C MET A 393 -1.81 27.16 -15.80
N GLY A 394 -2.85 26.45 -16.27
CA GLY A 394 -4.23 26.63 -15.82
C GLY A 394 -4.42 26.28 -14.35
N ALA A 395 -3.82 25.17 -13.89
CA ALA A 395 -3.82 24.79 -12.47
C ALA A 395 -3.12 25.86 -11.60
N ILE A 396 -1.92 26.30 -12.00
CA ILE A 396 -1.13 27.32 -11.28
C ILE A 396 -1.85 28.69 -11.25
N ASN A 397 -2.47 29.10 -12.36
CA ASN A 397 -3.14 30.40 -12.45
C ASN A 397 -4.46 30.42 -11.67
N ASN A 398 -5.24 29.34 -11.70
CA ASN A 398 -6.48 29.22 -10.91
C ASN A 398 -6.21 29.27 -9.40
N GLU A 399 -5.05 28.79 -8.95
CA GLU A 399 -4.65 28.83 -7.55
C GLU A 399 -4.19 30.22 -7.10
N ASN A 400 -3.40 30.90 -7.93
CA ASN A 400 -3.06 32.31 -7.71
C ASN A 400 -4.31 33.20 -7.66
N GLU A 401 -5.34 32.91 -8.45
CA GLU A 401 -6.63 33.57 -8.35
C GLU A 401 -7.40 33.24 -7.06
N LYS A 402 -7.48 31.97 -6.66
CA LYS A 402 -8.17 31.57 -5.41
C LYS A 402 -7.49 32.19 -4.19
N ASN A 403 -6.16 32.21 -4.15
CA ASN A 403 -5.39 32.84 -3.07
C ASN A 403 -5.53 34.37 -3.08
N ARG A 404 -5.61 35.01 -4.25
CA ARG A 404 -5.94 36.44 -4.37
C ARG A 404 -7.35 36.76 -3.90
N LYS A 405 -8.35 35.93 -4.23
CA LYS A 405 -9.75 36.10 -3.81
C LYS A 405 -9.93 35.85 -2.30
N GLY A 406 -9.26 34.86 -1.74
CA GLY A 406 -9.23 34.58 -0.30
C GLY A 406 -8.60 35.71 0.54
N ASN A 407 -7.50 36.29 0.05
CA ASN A 407 -6.85 37.42 0.72
C ASN A 407 -7.63 38.74 0.62
N LYS A 408 -8.32 39.01 -0.50
CA LYS A 408 -9.23 40.16 -0.62
C LYS A 408 -10.43 40.07 0.35
N SER A 409 -10.99 38.88 0.54
CA SER A 409 -12.09 38.61 1.49
C SER A 409 -11.68 38.85 2.96
N ARG A 410 -10.45 38.50 3.33
CA ARG A 410 -9.90 38.77 4.67
C ARG A 410 -9.61 40.26 4.90
N TYR A 411 -9.15 40.98 3.88
CA TYR A 411 -8.89 42.43 3.97
C TYR A 411 -10.17 43.27 4.04
N SER A 412 -11.28 42.84 3.41
CA SER A 412 -12.57 43.53 3.50
C SER A 412 -13.29 43.29 4.83
N LYS A 413 -13.09 42.13 5.48
CA LYS A 413 -13.66 41.84 6.80
C LYS A 413 -12.96 42.59 7.94
N SER A 414 -11.63 42.78 7.89
CA SER A 414 -10.91 43.49 8.96
C SER A 414 -11.17 45.00 9.01
N LYS A 415 -11.58 45.62 7.90
CA LYS A 415 -11.97 47.05 7.87
C LYS A 415 -13.39 47.31 8.40
N LYS A 416 -14.28 46.32 8.42
CA LYS A 416 -15.66 46.50 8.96
C LYS A 416 -15.71 46.37 10.50
N THR A 417 -14.79 45.64 11.13
CA THR A 417 -14.78 45.45 12.59
C THR A 417 -14.10 46.57 13.39
N LYS A 418 -13.44 47.54 12.74
CA LYS A 418 -12.78 48.67 13.43
C LYS A 418 -13.59 49.96 13.52
N LYS A 419 -14.84 49.99 13.04
CA LYS A 419 -15.69 51.21 13.06
C LYS A 419 -16.82 51.26 14.09
N ASN A 420 -17.07 50.19 14.85
CA ASN A 420 -18.12 50.18 15.88
C ASN A 420 -17.53 49.85 17.26
N LYS A 421 -16.91 50.83 17.92
CA LYS A 421 -16.72 50.83 19.39
C LYS A 421 -16.31 52.20 19.91
N ILE A 422 -17.18 53.20 19.79
CA ILE A 422 -17.12 54.43 20.60
C ILE A 422 -18.54 54.87 20.97
N SER A 423 -18.72 55.27 22.24
CA SER A 423 -19.92 55.78 22.93
C SER A 423 -20.90 54.68 23.40
N SER A 424 -21.46 54.72 24.61
CA SER A 424 -21.42 55.70 25.70
C SER A 424 -21.81 55.02 27.00
N THR A 425 -21.01 55.22 28.05
CA THR A 425 -21.41 54.99 29.44
C THR A 425 -22.22 56.20 29.89
N LYS A 426 -23.46 55.99 30.35
CA LYS A 426 -24.19 56.93 31.20
C LYS A 426 -24.72 56.16 32.40
N GLN A 427 -24.33 56.64 33.57
CA GLN A 427 -24.92 56.35 34.88
C GLN A 427 -26.36 56.90 34.93
N VAL A 428 -27.22 56.28 35.72
CA VAL A 428 -27.78 56.78 37.00
C VAL A 428 -29.06 55.99 37.33
N GLU A 429 -29.15 55.63 38.61
CA GLU A 429 -30.26 55.06 39.41
C GLU A 429 -30.71 53.61 39.18
#